data_AF-W7E1E1-F1
#
_entry.id   AF-W7E1E1-F1
#
_cell.length_a   1.000
_cell.length_b   1.000
_cell.length_c   1.000
_cell.angle_alpha   90.00
_cell.angle_beta   90.00
_cell.angle_gamma   90.00
#
_symmetry.space_group_name_H-M   'P 1'
#
loop_
_entity.id
_entity.type
_entity.pdbx_description
1 polymer ?
#
loop_
_entity_poly.entity_id
_entity_poly.type
_entity_poly.pdbx_seq_one_letter_code
_entity_poly.pdbx_strand_id
1 'polypeptide(L)'
;MQIFPSHLFKVAIISFAIGITGCANDDPSIKTPTTQKRINQTRIFSAPSQEILLQTILTTLQDQGYNIVKVNSNNAEITAQRDGNVLISVIAYQTNPQQFAVRANAQRYIRNANLFSNNTTGYEIIMDPVFYQKDFFEPLSKSLFIQKENLSN
;
A
#
# COMPACT_ATOMS: atom_id res chain seq x y z
N MET A 1 74.33 -25.32 5.95
CA MET A 1 73.24 -24.96 6.88
C MET A 1 73.58 -23.63 7.52
N GLN A 2 73.06 -22.52 6.98
CA GLN A 2 72.97 -21.21 7.62
C GLN A 2 71.79 -20.43 7.01
N ILE A 3 71.22 -19.59 7.85
CA ILE A 3 69.83 -19.13 7.91
C ILE A 3 69.73 -17.73 7.30
N PHE A 4 68.76 -17.48 6.41
CA PHE A 4 68.45 -16.14 5.87
C PHE A 4 67.26 -15.49 6.60
N PRO A 5 67.30 -14.18 6.91
CA PRO A 5 66.43 -13.56 7.90
C PRO A 5 65.08 -13.04 7.33
N SER A 6 64.04 -13.26 8.11
CA SER A 6 62.60 -13.09 7.86
C SER A 6 62.06 -11.65 7.97
N HIS A 7 62.83 -10.63 7.59
CA HIS A 7 62.47 -9.22 7.89
C HIS A 7 61.97 -8.40 6.70
N LEU A 8 62.07 -8.89 5.46
CA LEU A 8 61.56 -8.18 4.28
C LEU A 8 60.04 -8.34 4.05
N PHE A 9 59.40 -9.31 4.70
CA PHE A 9 57.96 -9.57 4.51
C PHE A 9 57.04 -8.71 5.41
N LYS A 10 57.58 -8.08 6.46
CA LYS A 10 56.76 -7.37 7.46
C LYS A 10 56.39 -5.94 7.08
N VAL A 11 57.08 -5.34 6.10
CA VAL A 11 56.86 -3.92 5.74
C VAL A 11 55.69 -3.75 4.76
N ALA A 12 55.32 -4.78 4.00
CA ALA A 12 54.20 -4.70 3.05
C ALA A 12 52.81 -4.76 3.71
N ILE A 13 52.71 -5.13 4.99
CA ILE A 13 51.42 -5.33 5.68
C ILE A 13 50.95 -4.04 6.42
N ILE A 14 51.82 -3.05 6.59
CA ILE A 14 51.52 -1.85 7.41
C ILE A 14 50.86 -0.70 6.60
N SER A 15 50.78 -0.79 5.26
CA SER A 15 50.12 0.24 4.43
C SER A 15 48.68 -0.07 4.02
N PHE A 16 48.09 -1.17 4.51
CA PHE A 16 46.67 -1.52 4.26
C PHE A 16 45.78 -1.25 5.48
N ALA A 17 46.10 -0.25 6.30
CA ALA A 17 45.38 0.05 7.55
C ALA A 17 44.72 1.44 7.58
N ILE A 18 44.65 2.16 6.46
CA ILE A 18 44.01 3.47 6.38
C ILE A 18 43.13 3.49 5.13
N GLY A 19 41.88 3.04 5.26
CA GLY A 19 40.98 3.07 4.12
C GLY A 19 39.62 2.42 4.32
N ILE A 20 39.06 2.35 5.53
CA ILE A 20 37.65 1.99 5.71
C ILE A 20 37.10 2.52 7.05
N THR A 21 37.09 3.83 7.22
CA THR A 21 36.05 4.47 8.04
C THR A 21 34.90 4.83 7.10
N GLY A 22 34.13 3.81 6.71
CA GLY A 22 32.79 4.02 6.20
C GLY A 22 31.89 4.33 7.39
N CYS A 23 31.24 5.50 7.37
CA CYS A 23 30.20 5.83 8.33
C CYS A 23 28.98 4.93 8.08
N ALA A 24 28.85 3.83 8.82
CA ALA A 24 27.58 3.14 8.95
C ALA A 24 26.77 3.85 10.03
N ASN A 25 26.17 4.99 9.66
CA ASN A 25 25.05 5.55 10.41
C ASN A 25 23.82 4.73 10.02
N ASP A 26 23.56 3.64 10.73
CA ASP A 26 22.27 2.96 10.66
C ASP A 26 21.22 3.88 11.32
N ASP A 27 20.56 4.71 10.50
CA ASP A 27 19.35 5.40 10.90
C ASP A 27 18.18 4.41 10.85
N PRO A 28 17.56 4.04 11.99
CA PRO A 28 16.40 3.16 12.01
C PRO A 28 15.14 3.78 11.39
N SER A 29 15.19 5.00 10.86
CA SER A 29 14.09 5.66 10.17
C SER A 29 14.13 5.47 8.63
N ILE A 30 14.39 4.26 8.12
CA ILE A 30 14.02 3.93 6.74
C ILE A 30 12.49 3.77 6.69
N LYS A 31 11.79 4.92 6.73
CA LYS A 31 10.40 5.02 6.31
C LYS A 31 10.40 4.62 4.83
N THR A 32 9.76 3.50 4.51
CA THR A 32 9.61 3.03 3.12
C THR A 32 9.22 4.21 2.23
N PRO A 33 9.89 4.44 1.08
CA PRO A 33 9.58 5.55 0.20
C PRO A 33 8.08 5.58 -0.11
N THR A 34 7.45 6.74 -0.01
CA THR A 34 6.02 6.95 -0.30
C THR A 34 5.62 6.46 -1.70
N THR A 35 6.59 6.39 -2.61
CA THR A 35 6.45 5.84 -3.97
C THR A 35 6.20 4.33 -3.99
N GLN A 36 6.90 3.54 -3.15
CA GLN A 36 6.70 2.08 -3.09
C GLN A 36 5.31 1.73 -2.52
N LYS A 37 4.79 2.57 -1.62
CA LYS A 37 3.51 2.39 -0.91
C LYS A 37 2.27 2.52 -1.81
N ARG A 38 2.38 3.21 -2.96
CA ARG A 38 1.24 3.49 -3.85
C ARG A 38 0.92 2.37 -4.84
N ILE A 39 1.85 1.46 -5.10
CA ILE A 39 1.69 0.42 -6.12
C ILE A 39 0.54 -0.53 -5.76
N ASN A 40 0.29 -0.75 -4.47
CA ASN A 40 -0.73 -1.69 -4.00
C ASN A 40 -2.14 -1.09 -3.95
N GLN A 41 -2.26 0.24 -4.02
CA GLN A 41 -3.50 0.98 -3.78
C GLN A 41 -4.29 1.27 -5.06
N THR A 42 -3.74 1.00 -6.24
CA THR A 42 -4.39 1.31 -7.52
C THR A 42 -4.41 0.10 -8.44
N ARG A 43 -5.55 -0.14 -9.12
CA ARG A 43 -5.69 -1.15 -10.17
C ARG A 43 -6.50 -0.59 -11.34
N ILE A 44 -6.26 -1.12 -12.54
CA ILE A 44 -6.99 -0.73 -13.75
C ILE A 44 -8.07 -1.78 -14.02
N PHE A 45 -9.28 -1.31 -14.32
CA PHE A 45 -10.43 -2.14 -14.66
C PHE A 45 -11.05 -1.66 -15.97
N SER A 46 -11.63 -2.61 -16.70
CA SER A 46 -12.48 -2.30 -17.85
C SER A 46 -13.93 -2.26 -17.43
N ALA A 47 -14.64 -1.20 -17.81
CA ALA A 47 -16.06 -1.04 -17.55
C ALA A 47 -16.74 -0.30 -18.72
N PRO A 48 -18.04 -0.53 -18.97
CA PRO A 48 -18.78 0.17 -20.03
C PRO A 48 -18.90 1.67 -19.80
N SER A 49 -19.07 2.08 -18.54
CA SER A 49 -19.15 3.49 -18.13
C SER A 49 -18.67 3.68 -16.68
N GLN A 50 -18.44 4.93 -16.29
CA GLN A 50 -18.02 5.27 -14.92
C GLN A 50 -19.12 4.99 -13.90
N GLU A 51 -20.38 5.13 -14.30
CA GLU A 51 -21.56 4.87 -13.47
C GLU A 51 -21.66 3.39 -13.12
N ILE A 52 -21.51 2.50 -14.10
CA ILE A 52 -21.51 1.05 -13.85
C ILE A 52 -20.38 0.68 -12.89
N LEU A 53 -19.17 1.22 -13.12
CA LEU A 53 -18.04 0.97 -12.23
C LEU A 53 -18.32 1.46 -10.80
N LEU A 54 -18.85 2.67 -10.63
CA LEU A 54 -19.18 3.21 -9.31
C LEU A 54 -20.25 2.40 -8.59
N GLN A 55 -21.29 1.95 -9.30
CA GLN A 55 -22.30 1.06 -8.73
C GLN A 55 -21.68 -0.27 -8.30
N THR A 56 -20.83 -0.87 -9.12
CA THR A 56 -20.14 -2.11 -8.75
C THR A 56 -19.19 -1.93 -7.57
N ILE A 57 -18.51 -0.78 -7.45
CA ILE A 57 -17.69 -0.46 -6.27
C ILE A 57 -18.58 -0.36 -5.02
N LEU A 58 -19.72 0.32 -5.13
CA LEU A 58 -20.65 0.49 -4.02
C LEU A 58 -21.15 -0.87 -3.51
N THR A 59 -21.64 -1.74 -4.40
CA THR A 59 -22.13 -3.07 -4.02
C THR A 59 -21.01 -3.94 -3.49
N THR A 60 -19.82 -3.89 -4.10
CA THR A 60 -18.64 -4.62 -3.60
C THR A 60 -18.30 -4.20 -2.18
N LEU A 61 -18.29 -2.91 -1.86
CA LEU A 61 -18.02 -2.43 -0.50
C LEU A 61 -19.08 -2.95 0.49
N GLN A 62 -20.36 -2.92 0.10
CA GLN A 62 -21.45 -3.45 0.93
C GLN A 62 -21.31 -4.96 1.17
N ASP A 63 -20.99 -5.74 0.13
CA ASP A 63 -20.80 -7.19 0.22
C ASP A 63 -19.61 -7.56 1.12
N GLN A 64 -18.59 -6.70 1.19
CA GLN A 64 -17.43 -6.85 2.09
C GLN A 64 -17.69 -6.34 3.52
N GLY A 65 -18.93 -5.97 3.84
CA GLY A 65 -19.36 -5.55 5.17
C GLY A 65 -19.08 -4.08 5.51
N TYR A 66 -18.81 -3.24 4.50
CA TYR A 66 -18.66 -1.80 4.71
C TYR A 66 -20.02 -1.10 4.68
N ASN A 67 -20.22 -0.17 5.61
CA ASN A 67 -21.29 0.81 5.58
C ASN A 67 -20.84 2.03 4.76
N ILE A 68 -21.64 2.46 3.80
CA ILE A 68 -21.33 3.62 2.97
C ILE A 68 -21.48 4.90 3.81
N VAL A 69 -20.42 5.69 3.90
CA VAL A 69 -20.39 6.95 4.66
C VAL A 69 -20.72 8.13 3.74
N LYS A 70 -20.13 8.14 2.54
CA LYS A 70 -20.32 9.22 1.56
C LYS A 70 -20.10 8.72 0.15
N VAL A 71 -20.95 9.17 -0.78
CA VAL A 71 -20.75 9.02 -2.21
C VAL A 71 -20.65 10.41 -2.83
N ASN A 72 -19.58 10.66 -3.56
CA ASN A 72 -19.36 11.89 -4.30
C ASN A 72 -19.24 11.55 -5.79
N SER A 73 -20.36 11.63 -6.49
CA SER A 73 -20.44 11.31 -7.92
C SER A 73 -19.61 12.24 -8.78
N ASN A 74 -19.44 13.52 -8.39
CA ASN A 74 -18.65 14.49 -9.15
C ASN A 74 -17.16 14.12 -9.22
N ASN A 75 -16.64 13.53 -8.14
CA ASN A 75 -15.25 13.08 -8.07
C ASN A 75 -15.12 11.56 -8.23
N ALA A 76 -16.22 10.85 -8.48
CA ALA A 76 -16.30 9.41 -8.49
C ALA A 76 -15.59 8.77 -7.28
N GLU A 77 -15.90 9.31 -6.10
CA GLU A 77 -15.31 8.89 -4.83
C GLU A 77 -16.38 8.30 -3.93
N ILE A 78 -16.07 7.16 -3.31
CA ILE A 78 -16.91 6.48 -2.33
C ILE A 78 -16.09 6.32 -1.05
N THR A 79 -16.61 6.83 0.06
CA THR A 79 -16.06 6.60 1.40
C THR A 79 -16.96 5.61 2.14
N ALA A 80 -16.36 4.59 2.74
CA ALA A 80 -17.07 3.56 3.48
C ALA A 80 -16.32 3.15 4.76
N GLN A 81 -17.05 2.61 5.74
CA GLN A 81 -16.49 2.21 7.03
C GLN A 81 -16.89 0.78 7.39
N ARG A 82 -15.95 -0.01 7.89
CA ARG A 82 -16.18 -1.37 8.42
C ARG A 82 -15.81 -1.42 9.90
N ASP A 83 -16.65 -2.10 10.69
CA ASP A 83 -16.47 -2.38 12.13
C ASP A 83 -16.15 -1.16 13.03
N GLY A 84 -16.49 0.05 12.57
CA GLY A 84 -16.20 1.31 13.28
C GLY A 84 -14.72 1.68 13.37
N ASN A 85 -13.81 0.84 12.86
CA ASN A 85 -12.37 1.02 12.99
C ASN A 85 -11.64 1.11 11.64
N VAL A 86 -12.20 0.65 10.52
CA VAL A 86 -11.57 0.77 9.20
C VAL A 86 -12.37 1.74 8.35
N LEU A 87 -11.72 2.80 7.86
CA LEU A 87 -12.29 3.78 6.93
C LEU A 87 -11.55 3.68 5.60
N ILE A 88 -12.28 3.41 4.51
CA ILE A 88 -11.76 3.30 3.15
C ILE A 88 -12.33 4.41 2.27
N SER A 89 -11.48 5.05 1.46
CA SER A 89 -11.87 5.94 0.38
C SER A 89 -11.40 5.33 -0.95
N VAL A 90 -12.35 5.15 -1.85
CA VAL A 90 -12.16 4.60 -3.19
C VAL A 90 -12.49 5.68 -4.20
N ILE A 91 -11.57 5.96 -5.12
CA ILE A 91 -11.78 6.88 -6.23
C ILE A 91 -11.59 6.17 -7.56
N ALA A 92 -12.46 6.45 -8.53
CA ALA A 92 -12.40 5.87 -9.86
C ALA A 92 -12.32 6.97 -10.93
N TYR A 93 -11.28 6.95 -11.75
CA TYR A 93 -11.10 7.93 -12.83
C TYR A 93 -10.72 7.24 -14.14
N GLN A 94 -11.19 7.82 -15.24
CA GLN A 94 -10.96 7.27 -16.57
C GLN A 94 -9.48 7.40 -16.98
N THR A 95 -8.96 6.36 -17.60
CA THR A 95 -7.59 6.32 -18.15
C THR A 95 -7.60 6.19 -19.68
N ASN A 96 -8.50 5.37 -20.22
CA ASN A 96 -8.75 5.23 -21.65
C ASN A 96 -10.27 5.11 -21.90
N PRO A 97 -10.76 5.21 -23.15
CA PRO A 97 -12.12 4.82 -23.49
C PRO A 97 -12.35 3.37 -23.05
N GLN A 98 -13.21 3.15 -22.04
CA GLN A 98 -13.49 1.85 -21.39
C GLN A 98 -12.43 1.31 -20.40
N GLN A 99 -11.43 2.09 -19.97
CA GLN A 99 -10.55 1.70 -18.87
C GLN A 99 -10.53 2.77 -17.78
N PHE A 100 -10.61 2.32 -16.55
CA PHE A 100 -10.66 3.17 -15.36
C PHE A 100 -9.61 2.71 -14.35
N ALA A 101 -8.87 3.66 -13.81
CA ALA A 101 -8.04 3.42 -12.64
C ALA A 101 -8.91 3.57 -11.40
N VAL A 102 -8.92 2.53 -10.57
CA VAL A 102 -9.57 2.52 -9.27
C VAL A 102 -8.48 2.54 -8.22
N ARG A 103 -8.52 3.56 -7.36
CA ARG A 103 -7.58 3.73 -6.26
C ARG A 103 -8.31 3.64 -4.93
N ALA A 104 -7.84 2.76 -4.05
CA ALA A 104 -8.34 2.57 -2.70
C ALA A 104 -7.28 3.00 -1.67
N ASN A 105 -7.68 3.84 -0.73
CA ASN A 105 -6.86 4.24 0.43
C ASN A 105 -7.64 3.88 1.69
N ALA A 106 -6.99 3.25 2.67
CA ALA A 106 -7.66 2.77 3.87
C ALA A 106 -6.86 3.17 5.10
N GLN A 107 -7.57 3.48 6.18
CA GLN A 107 -7.00 3.81 7.47
C GLN A 107 -7.73 3.07 8.58
N ARG A 108 -6.99 2.63 9.59
CA ARG A 108 -7.54 1.97 10.78
C ARG A 108 -7.40 2.86 12.02
N TYR A 109 -8.41 2.88 12.85
CA TYR A 109 -8.35 3.51 14.17
C TYR A 109 -7.47 2.68 15.09
N ILE A 110 -6.51 3.33 15.75
CA ILE A 110 -5.64 2.73 16.76
C ILE A 110 -5.92 3.37 18.13
N ARG A 111 -6.22 2.52 19.11
CA ARG A 111 -6.31 2.90 20.51
C ARG A 111 -5.06 2.38 21.22
N ASN A 112 -4.07 3.26 21.44
CA ASN A 112 -2.91 2.89 22.24
C ASN A 112 -3.32 2.78 23.72
N ALA A 113 -3.32 1.57 24.27
CA ALA A 113 -3.61 1.29 25.68
C ALA A 113 -2.33 1.16 26.53
N ASN A 114 -1.24 1.85 26.17
CA ASN A 114 -0.02 1.83 26.96
C ASN A 114 -0.14 2.76 28.18
N LEU A 115 -0.05 2.18 29.39
CA LEU A 115 -0.14 2.88 30.68
C LEU A 115 0.94 3.95 30.92
N PHE A 116 2.03 3.93 30.14
CA PHE A 116 3.18 4.83 30.29
C PHE A 116 3.44 5.73 29.07
N SER A 117 2.57 5.68 28.06
CA SER A 117 2.65 6.53 26.89
C SER A 117 1.45 7.45 26.86
N ASN A 118 1.66 8.71 26.50
CA ASN A 118 0.63 9.69 26.21
C ASN A 118 -0.47 8.99 25.39
N ASN A 119 -1.72 9.10 25.84
CA ASN A 119 -2.87 8.37 25.33
C ASN A 119 -3.20 8.83 23.89
N THR A 120 -2.41 8.42 22.91
CA THR A 120 -2.57 8.82 21.50
C THR A 120 -3.58 7.90 20.84
N THR A 121 -4.79 8.41 20.67
CA THR A 121 -5.79 7.84 19.77
C THR A 121 -5.66 8.49 18.40
N GLY A 122 -5.74 7.70 17.34
CA GLY A 122 -5.52 8.22 15.98
C GLY A 122 -5.83 7.21 14.90
N TYR A 123 -5.46 7.57 13.67
CA TYR A 123 -5.62 6.72 12.49
C TYR A 123 -4.26 6.34 11.91
N GLU A 124 -4.13 5.08 11.53
CA GLU A 124 -2.95 4.54 10.83
C GLU A 124 -3.36 4.10 9.43
N ILE A 125 -2.59 4.49 8.41
CA ILE A 125 -2.82 4.05 7.03
C ILE A 125 -2.53 2.55 6.94
N ILE A 126 -3.47 1.78 6.39
CA ILE A 126 -3.26 0.36 6.10
C ILE A 126 -2.35 0.28 4.87
N MET A 127 -1.17 -0.32 5.03
CA MET A 127 -0.19 -0.49 3.94
C MET A 127 -0.11 -1.93 3.43
N ASP A 128 -0.84 -2.86 4.05
CA ASP A 128 -0.81 -4.27 3.71
C ASP A 128 -1.39 -4.51 2.30
N PRO A 129 -0.59 -5.01 1.33
CA PRO A 129 -1.10 -5.35 0.01
C PRO A 129 -2.19 -6.43 0.04
N VAL A 130 -2.12 -7.35 0.99
CA VAL A 130 -3.07 -8.46 1.09
C VAL A 130 -4.46 -7.93 1.41
N PHE A 131 -4.55 -6.97 2.33
CA PHE A 131 -5.79 -6.25 2.63
C PHE A 131 -6.42 -5.68 1.34
N TYR A 132 -5.68 -4.90 0.56
CA TYR A 132 -6.24 -4.31 -0.67
C TYR A 132 -6.61 -5.35 -1.71
N GLN A 133 -5.78 -6.37 -1.87
CA GLN A 133 -5.99 -7.38 -2.89
C GLN A 133 -7.18 -8.29 -2.55
N LYS A 134 -7.25 -8.81 -1.32
CA LYS A 134 -8.26 -9.77 -0.88
C LYS A 134 -9.57 -9.13 -0.48
N ASP A 135 -9.52 -8.03 0.27
CA ASP A 135 -10.72 -7.42 0.85
C ASP A 135 -11.39 -6.42 -0.10
N PHE A 136 -10.76 -6.09 -1.24
CA PHE A 136 -11.31 -5.10 -2.16
C PHE A 136 -11.15 -5.45 -3.64
N PHE A 137 -9.92 -5.56 -4.15
CA PHE A 137 -9.69 -5.67 -5.60
C PHE A 137 -10.15 -7.00 -6.21
N GLU A 138 -9.95 -8.12 -5.52
CA GLU A 138 -10.46 -9.43 -5.98
C GLU A 138 -12.00 -9.47 -6.00
N PRO A 139 -12.71 -9.09 -4.92
CA PRO A 139 -14.17 -8.94 -4.94
C PRO A 139 -14.65 -8.02 -6.06
N LEU A 140 -14.07 -6.82 -6.21
CA LEU A 140 -14.44 -5.87 -7.24
C LEU A 140 -14.28 -6.44 -8.64
N SER A 141 -13.15 -7.12 -8.90
CA SER A 141 -12.89 -7.77 -10.19
C SER A 141 -13.96 -8.82 -10.52
N LYS A 142 -14.40 -9.61 -9.54
CA LYS A 142 -15.43 -10.63 -9.73
C LYS A 142 -16.79 -9.99 -10.00
N SER A 143 -17.17 -8.98 -9.22
CA SER A 143 -18.43 -8.28 -9.38
C SER A 143 -18.52 -7.59 -10.76
N LEU A 144 -17.43 -6.95 -11.20
CA LEU A 144 -17.35 -6.35 -12.55
C LEU A 144 -17.49 -7.38 -13.67
N PHE A 145 -16.86 -8.54 -13.51
CA PHE A 145 -16.97 -9.62 -14.48
C PHE A 145 -18.42 -10.08 -14.62
N ILE A 146 -19.10 -10.36 -13.51
CA ILE A 146 -20.52 -10.75 -13.48
C ILE A 146 -21.41 -9.66 -14.08
N GLN A 147 -21.15 -8.39 -13.72
CA GLN A 147 -21.90 -7.26 -14.24
C GLN A 147 -21.78 -7.12 -15.75
N LYS A 148 -20.58 -7.36 -16.30
CA LYS A 148 -20.34 -7.31 -17.75
C LYS A 148 -21.09 -8.42 -18.49
N GLU A 149 -21.08 -9.64 -17.98
CA GLU A 149 -21.83 -10.77 -18.57
C GLU A 149 -23.35 -10.48 -18.60
N ASN A 150 -23.89 -9.88 -17.53
CA ASN A 150 -25.30 -9.49 -17.47
C ASN A 150 -25.68 -8.38 -18.46
N LEU A 151 -24.72 -7.58 -18.92
CA LEU A 151 -24.95 -6.50 -19.89
C LEU A 151 -24.81 -6.96 -21.35
N SER A 152 -24.28 -8.17 -21.59
CA SER A 152 -24.06 -8.72 -22.92
C SER A 152 -25.19 -9.64 -23.42
N ASN A 153 -26.17 -9.94 -22.56
CA ASN A 153 -27.36 -10.73 -22.86
C ASN A 153 -28.59 -9.82 -23.00
#